data_AF-A0AAV2QTR1-F1
#
_entry.id   AF-A0AAV2QTR1-F1
#
_cell.length_a   1.000
_cell.length_b   1.000
_cell.length_c   1.000
_cell.angle_alpha   90.00
_cell.angle_beta   90.00
_cell.angle_gamma   90.00
#
_symmetry.space_group_name_H-M   'P 1'
#
loop_
_entity.id
_entity.type
_entity.pdbx_description
1 polymer ?
#
loop_
_entity_poly.entity_id
_entity_poly.type
_entity_poly.pdbx_seq_one_letter_code
_entity_poly.pdbx_strand_id
1 'polypeptide(L)'
;MDAGLSEEELLIRAREERAAIVGRYDKGREEGAIIDPWEDPEYEIYHTTDRYGFIHDTRLPQTRNKEEAKRQEIEVSRISKWLKMIQSWDRYWNTEKFSKRVYKGI
;
A
#
# COMPACT_ATOMS: atom_id res chain seq x y z
N MET A 1 -21.42 34.34 -13.56
CA MET A 1 -22.28 33.93 -12.43
C MET A 1 -22.29 32.42 -12.46
N ASP A 2 -21.60 31.80 -11.52
CA ASP A 2 -21.66 30.34 -11.36
C ASP A 2 -23.02 30.07 -10.70
N ALA A 3 -24.05 29.85 -11.52
CA ALA A 3 -25.37 29.54 -11.03
C ALA A 3 -25.30 28.11 -10.47
N GLY A 4 -25.07 28.00 -9.17
CA GLY A 4 -25.13 26.74 -8.45
C GLY A 4 -26.47 26.06 -8.72
N LEU A 5 -26.42 24.75 -8.98
CA LEU A 5 -27.61 23.91 -9.19
C LEU A 5 -28.63 24.13 -8.07
N SER A 6 -29.92 24.16 -8.43
CA SER A 6 -31.00 24.27 -7.47
C SER A 6 -31.02 23.05 -6.54
N GLU A 7 -31.57 23.23 -5.33
CA GLU A 7 -31.63 22.17 -4.33
C GLU A 7 -32.37 20.92 -4.86
N GLU A 8 -33.40 21.11 -5.68
CA GLU A 8 -34.14 20.02 -6.33
C GLU A 8 -33.29 19.27 -7.36
N GLU A 9 -32.53 19.98 -8.20
CA GLU A 9 -31.61 19.37 -9.17
C GLU A 9 -30.50 18.57 -8.49
N LEU A 10 -29.97 19.08 -7.38
CA LEU A 10 -28.99 18.36 -6.56
C LEU A 10 -29.59 17.07 -5.97
N LEU A 11 -30.85 17.12 -5.54
CA LEU A 11 -31.56 15.98 -4.95
C LEU A 11 -31.85 14.89 -5.99
N ILE A 12 -32.21 15.28 -7.21
CA ILE A 12 -32.41 14.38 -8.36
C ILE A 12 -31.07 13.72 -8.71
N ARG A 13 -30.01 14.51 -8.89
CA ARG A 13 -28.67 13.99 -9.19
C ARG A 13 -28.17 13.03 -8.11
N ALA A 14 -28.36 13.37 -6.83
CA ALA A 14 -27.96 12.51 -5.73
C ALA A 14 -28.73 11.18 -5.72
N ARG A 15 -30.01 11.18 -6.13
CA ARG A 15 -30.82 9.96 -6.26
C ARG A 15 -30.32 9.09 -7.42
N GLU A 16 -30.03 9.70 -8.57
CA GLU A 16 -29.47 9.02 -9.74
C GLU A 16 -28.09 8.41 -9.44
N GLU A 17 -27.20 9.18 -8.81
CA GLU A 17 -25.88 8.72 -8.38
C GLU A 17 -26.00 7.54 -7.39
N ARG A 18 -26.90 7.63 -6.40
CA ARG A 18 -27.16 6.51 -5.48
C ARG A 18 -27.67 5.28 -6.21
N ALA A 19 -28.62 5.43 -7.14
CA ALA A 19 -29.15 4.32 -7.91
C ALA A 19 -28.07 3.68 -8.80
N ALA A 20 -27.20 4.48 -9.41
CA ALA A 20 -26.07 4.01 -10.19
C ALA A 20 -25.04 3.25 -9.34
N ILE A 21 -24.73 3.76 -8.13
CA ILE A 21 -23.84 3.08 -7.18
C ILE A 21 -24.41 1.72 -6.77
N VAL A 22 -25.69 1.67 -6.36
CA VAL A 22 -26.35 0.40 -5.98
C VAL A 22 -26.36 -0.57 -7.17
N GLY A 23 -26.70 -0.08 -8.37
CA GLY A 23 -26.68 -0.90 -9.59
C GLY A 23 -25.30 -1.45 -9.95
N ARG A 24 -24.20 -0.77 -9.58
CA ARG A 24 -22.83 -1.32 -9.71
C ARG A 24 -22.60 -2.48 -8.75
N TYR A 25 -23.04 -2.37 -7.50
CA TYR A 25 -22.93 -3.45 -6.52
C TYR A 25 -23.79 -4.67 -6.88
N ASP A 26 -25.02 -4.45 -7.35
CA ASP A 26 -25.94 -5.54 -7.73
C ASP A 26 -25.40 -6.36 -8.91
N LYS A 27 -24.71 -5.73 -9.86
CA LYS A 27 -24.08 -6.40 -11.02
C LYS A 27 -22.76 -7.10 -10.69
N GLY A 28 -22.07 -6.68 -9.62
CA GLY A 28 -20.76 -7.23 -9.25
C GLY A 28 -19.73 -7.15 -10.39
N ARG A 29 -19.01 -8.26 -10.65
CA ARG A 29 -18.02 -8.41 -11.73
C ARG A 29 -18.56 -9.20 -12.94
N GLU A 30 -19.87 -9.16 -13.16
CA GLU A 30 -20.47 -9.83 -14.32
C GLU A 30 -20.12 -9.14 -15.65
N GLU A 31 -20.29 -9.85 -16.77
CA GLU A 31 -19.98 -9.37 -18.12
C GLU A 31 -20.81 -8.11 -18.44
N GLY A 32 -20.14 -6.96 -18.60
CA GLY A 32 -20.77 -5.65 -18.83
C GLY A 32 -20.80 -4.70 -17.62
N ALA A 33 -20.23 -5.09 -16.48
CA ALA A 33 -19.95 -4.15 -15.39
C ALA A 33 -18.85 -3.14 -15.79
N ILE A 34 -19.13 -1.84 -15.59
CA ILE A 34 -18.13 -0.78 -15.75
C ILE A 34 -17.37 -0.69 -14.43
N ILE A 35 -16.14 -1.18 -14.44
CA ILE A 35 -15.22 -1.12 -13.30
C ILE A 35 -14.13 -0.14 -13.69
N ASP A 36 -13.91 0.87 -12.87
CA ASP A 36 -12.81 1.80 -13.13
C ASP A 36 -11.48 1.07 -12.97
N PRO A 37 -10.44 1.39 -13.76
CA PRO A 37 -9.15 0.69 -13.67
C PRO A 37 -8.56 0.67 -12.26
N TRP A 38 -8.76 1.74 -11.46
CA TRP A 38 -8.25 1.83 -10.09
C TRP A 38 -9.07 1.03 -9.06
N GLU A 39 -10.32 0.66 -9.38
CA GLU A 39 -11.17 -0.23 -8.56
C GLU A 39 -10.76 -1.71 -8.73
N ASP A 40 -9.94 -2.03 -9.75
CA ASP A 40 -9.46 -3.38 -10.00
C ASP A 40 -8.12 -3.65 -9.27
N PRO A 41 -8.01 -4.73 -8.47
CA PRO A 41 -6.73 -5.16 -7.93
C PRO A 41 -5.68 -5.50 -9.00
N GLU A 42 -6.09 -5.80 -10.23
CA GLU A 42 -5.18 -6.06 -11.35
C GLU A 42 -4.59 -4.79 -11.97
N TYR A 43 -4.90 -3.61 -11.44
CA TYR A 43 -4.36 -2.36 -11.95
C TYR A 43 -2.84 -2.30 -11.82
N GLU A 44 -2.17 -2.11 -12.96
CA GLU A 44 -0.73 -2.28 -13.07
C GLU A 44 0.08 -1.33 -12.17
N ILE A 45 -0.44 -0.14 -11.87
CA ILE A 45 0.19 0.82 -10.96
C ILE A 45 0.39 0.23 -9.55
N TYR A 46 -0.51 -0.66 -9.11
CA TYR A 46 -0.39 -1.35 -7.83
C TYR A 46 0.67 -2.45 -7.83
N HIS A 47 1.26 -2.75 -8.99
CA HIS A 47 2.21 -3.85 -9.15
C HIS A 47 3.59 -3.37 -9.60
N THR A 48 3.71 -2.11 -10.01
CA THR A 48 4.97 -1.45 -10.33
C THR A 48 5.61 -0.75 -9.14
N THR A 49 4.88 -0.59 -8.03
CA THR A 49 5.36 0.10 -6.83
C THR A 49 5.98 -0.87 -5.82
N ASP A 50 7.24 -0.63 -5.44
CA ASP A 50 7.94 -1.45 -4.44
C ASP A 50 7.55 -1.07 -3.00
N ARG A 51 7.93 -1.90 -2.02
CA ARG A 51 7.76 -1.69 -0.58
C ARG A 51 8.22 -0.31 -0.09
N TYR A 52 9.25 0.26 -0.71
CA TYR A 52 9.78 1.58 -0.34
C TYR A 52 9.07 2.74 -1.05
N GLY A 53 8.08 2.46 -1.91
CA GLY A 53 7.33 3.46 -2.66
C GLY A 53 8.01 3.92 -3.96
N PHE A 54 9.08 3.24 -4.39
CA PHE A 54 9.67 3.49 -5.71
C PHE A 54 8.80 2.87 -6.81
N ILE A 55 8.58 3.61 -7.89
CA ILE A 55 7.85 3.15 -9.07
C ILE A 55 8.87 2.54 -10.05
N HIS A 56 8.58 1.34 -10.54
CA HIS A 56 9.38 0.62 -11.53
C HIS A 56 8.72 0.64 -12.91
N ASP A 57 9.55 0.60 -13.96
CA ASP A 57 9.06 0.55 -15.35
C ASP A 57 8.36 -0.78 -15.68
N THR A 58 8.70 -1.84 -14.95
CA THR A 58 8.16 -3.19 -15.13
C THR A 58 7.45 -3.69 -13.88
N ARG A 59 6.50 -4.61 -14.07
CA ARG A 59 5.80 -5.30 -12.99
C ARG A 59 6.80 -5.97 -12.06
N LEU A 60 6.64 -5.74 -10.77
CA LEU A 60 7.47 -6.42 -9.77
C LEU A 60 7.14 -7.92 -9.72
N PRO A 61 8.13 -8.77 -9.42
CA PRO A 61 7.90 -10.18 -9.21
C PRO A 61 6.86 -10.42 -8.11
N GLN A 62 5.84 -11.21 -8.40
CA GLN A 62 4.79 -11.53 -7.44
C GLN A 62 5.30 -12.40 -6.28
N THR A 63 6.38 -13.15 -6.52
CA THR A 63 7.06 -13.97 -5.52
C THR A 63 8.51 -13.52 -5.37
N ARG A 64 9.01 -13.57 -4.14
CA ARG A 64 10.39 -13.23 -3.83
C ARG A 64 11.31 -14.35 -4.26
N ASN A 65 12.48 -13.98 -4.78
CA ASN A 65 13.54 -14.96 -5.00
C ASN A 65 14.02 -15.54 -3.65
N LYS A 66 14.62 -16.73 -3.65
CA LYS A 66 15.19 -17.38 -2.47
C LYS A 66 16.17 -16.47 -1.73
N GLU A 67 16.96 -15.70 -2.46
CA GLU A 67 17.92 -14.74 -1.88
C GLU A 67 17.20 -13.59 -1.17
N GLU A 68 16.15 -13.05 -1.76
CA GLU A 68 15.32 -11.98 -1.17
C GLU A 68 14.57 -12.45 0.07
N ALA A 69 14.00 -13.66 0.02
CA ALA A 69 13.37 -14.28 1.18
C ALA A 69 14.37 -14.44 2.33
N LYS A 70 15.58 -14.92 2.03
CA LYS A 70 16.66 -15.03 3.03
C LYS A 70 17.08 -13.66 3.59
N ARG A 71 17.17 -12.62 2.75
CA ARG A 71 17.45 -11.24 3.22
C ARG A 71 16.35 -10.76 4.16
N GLN A 72 15.08 -10.97 3.81
CA GLN A 72 13.95 -10.62 4.66
C GLN A 72 13.96 -11.37 6.00
N GLU A 73 14.24 -12.67 6.01
CA GLU A 73 14.35 -13.43 7.25
C GLU A 73 15.44 -12.87 8.16
N ILE A 74 16.58 -12.48 7.59
CA ILE A 74 17.66 -11.82 8.32
C ILE A 74 17.19 -10.48 8.88
N GLU A 75 16.51 -9.64 8.10
CA GLU A 75 15.92 -8.36 8.55
C GLU A 75 14.95 -8.59 9.71
N VAL A 76 13.99 -9.51 9.57
CA VAL A 76 13.01 -9.85 10.61
C VAL A 76 13.72 -10.32 11.89
N SER A 77 14.76 -11.15 11.77
CA SER A 77 15.53 -11.61 12.92
C SER A 77 16.29 -10.50 13.67
N ARG A 78 16.52 -9.35 13.01
CA ARG A 78 17.20 -8.18 13.60
C ARG A 78 16.23 -7.29 14.34
N ILE A 79 14.95 -7.23 13.95
CA ILE A 79 13.92 -6.40 14.59
C ILE A 79 13.91 -6.58 16.11
N SER A 80 13.90 -7.82 16.60
CA SER A 80 13.89 -8.10 18.05
C SER A 80 15.14 -7.57 18.78
N LYS A 81 16.30 -7.61 18.12
CA LYS A 81 17.57 -7.10 18.66
C LYS A 81 17.57 -5.57 18.68
N TRP A 82 17.08 -4.95 17.61
CA TRP A 82 16.92 -3.50 17.52
C TRP A 82 15.94 -2.97 18.56
N LEU A 83 14.78 -3.62 18.71
CA LEU A 83 13.80 -3.28 19.73
C LEU A 83 14.44 -3.26 21.12
N LYS A 84 15.20 -4.30 21.48
CA LYS A 84 15.93 -4.36 22.75
C LYS A 84 16.96 -3.25 22.89
N MET A 85 17.69 -2.93 21.83
CA MET A 85 18.71 -1.87 21.85
C MET A 85 18.09 -0.49 22.00
N ILE A 86 16.97 -0.23 21.33
CA ILE A 86 16.23 1.04 21.41
C ILE A 86 15.58 1.20 22.80
N GLN A 87 14.97 0.14 23.34
CA GLN A 87 14.37 0.17 24.69
C GLN A 87 15.41 0.44 25.80
N SER A 88 16.66 0.06 25.58
CA SER A 88 17.77 0.31 26.52
C SER A 88 18.80 1.23 25.88
N TRP A 89 18.34 2.32 25.25
CA TRP A 89 19.17 3.24 24.48
C TRP A 89 20.43 3.69 25.23
N ASP A 90 20.27 4.20 26.45
CA ASP A 90 21.36 4.74 27.28
C ASP A 90 22.47 3.73 27.57
N ARG A 91 22.13 2.43 27.59
CA ARG A 91 23.08 1.34 27.79
C ARG A 91 23.89 1.04 26.53
N TYR A 92 23.30 1.20 25.34
CA TYR A 92 23.86 0.65 24.11
C TYR A 92 24.44 1.68 23.14
N TRP A 93 23.93 2.92 23.11
CA TRP A 93 24.22 3.89 22.04
C TRP A 93 25.72 4.15 21.80
N ASN A 94 26.54 4.20 22.85
CA ASN A 94 27.99 4.43 22.76
C ASN A 94 28.84 3.16 22.87
N THR A 95 28.26 1.99 22.59
CA THR A 95 28.98 0.72 22.66
C THR A 95 29.42 0.24 21.29
N GLU A 96 30.60 -0.39 21.20
CA GLU A 96 31.07 -1.03 19.97
C GLU A 96 30.05 -2.06 19.42
N LYS A 97 29.29 -2.69 20.33
CA LYS A 97 28.22 -3.62 20.00
C LYS A 97 27.12 -2.96 19.18
N PHE A 98 26.75 -1.72 19.50
CA PHE A 98 25.76 -0.96 18.75
C PHE A 98 26.28 -0.61 17.36
N SER A 99 27.49 -0.06 17.25
CA SER A 99 28.12 0.23 15.95
C SER A 99 28.22 -1.01 15.06
N LYS A 100 28.65 -2.16 15.61
CA LYS A 100 28.68 -3.45 14.88
C LYS A 100 27.30 -3.91 14.40
N ARG A 101 26.21 -3.53 15.07
CA ARG A 101 24.84 -3.83 14.62
C ARG A 101 24.41 -2.88 13.52
N VAL A 102 24.70 -1.59 13.64
CA VAL A 102 24.45 -0.61 12.57
C VAL A 102 25.15 -1.03 11.27
N TYR A 103 26.43 -1.43 11.32
CA TYR A 103 27.16 -1.89 10.14
C TYR A 103 26.61 -3.17 9.49
N LYS A 104 25.85 -3.98 10.23
CA LYS A 104 25.18 -5.14 9.64
C LYS A 104 23.92 -4.74 8.87
N GLY A 105 23.37 -3.56 9.13
CA GLY A 105 22.12 -3.02 8.61
C GLY A 105 21.08 -2.88 9.72
N ILE A 106 20.35 -1.77 9.68
CA ILE A 106 19.21 -1.47 10.54
C ILE A 106 18.04 -2.33 10.09
#